data_AF-A0A961URV6-F1
#
_entry.id   AF-A0A961URV6-F1
#
_cell.length_a   1.000
_cell.length_b   1.000
_cell.length_c   1.000
_cell.angle_alpha   90.00
_cell.angle_beta   90.00
_cell.angle_gamma   90.00
#
_symmetry.space_group_name_H-M   'P 1'
#
loop_
_entity.id
_entity.type
_entity.pdbx_description
1 polymer ?
#
loop_
_entity_poly.entity_id
_entity_poly.type
_entity_poly.pdbx_seq_one_letter_code
_entity_poly.pdbx_strand_id
1 'polypeptide(L)' 'VGCYELEAAGVQLFEKIEGDYFTVLGLPLLALLSALRTQGALIA' A
#
# COMPACT_ATOMS: atom_id res chain seq x y z
N VAL A 1 -3.09 -6.71 -11.19
CA VAL A 1 -3.55 -5.71 -12.20
C VAL A 1 -2.31 -5.14 -12.88
N GLY A 2 -2.32 -4.84 -14.19
CA GLY A 2 -1.21 -4.15 -14.89
C GLY A 2 -0.07 -5.04 -15.43
N CYS A 3 -0.09 -6.36 -15.17
CA CYS A 3 0.94 -7.31 -15.58
C CYS A 3 2.36 -6.98 -15.10
N TYR A 4 2.49 -6.26 -13.99
CA TYR A 4 3.75 -6.05 -13.27
C TYR A 4 3.54 -6.33 -11.79
N GLU A 5 4.64 -6.59 -11.11
CA GLU A 5 4.70 -6.72 -9.66
C GLU A 5 5.71 -5.71 -9.14
N LEU A 6 5.23 -4.76 -8.34
CA LEU A 6 6.07 -3.68 -7.81
C LEU A 6 7.10 -4.20 -6.81
N GLU A 7 6.80 -5.30 -6.12
CA GLU A 7 7.69 -5.94 -5.12
C GLU A 7 8.81 -6.77 -5.76
N ALA A 8 8.77 -6.97 -7.08
CA ALA A 8 9.71 -7.80 -7.83
C ALA A 8 10.32 -7.00 -9.00
N ALA A 9 10.61 -7.68 -10.11
CA ALA A 9 11.27 -7.08 -11.28
C ALA A 9 10.47 -5.93 -11.92
N GLY A 10 9.16 -5.85 -11.67
CA GLY A 10 8.30 -4.80 -12.21
C GLY A 10 8.64 -3.39 -11.73
N VAL A 11 9.36 -3.23 -10.60
CA VAL A 11 9.79 -1.92 -10.11
C VAL A 11 10.66 -1.14 -11.11
N GLN A 12 11.40 -1.86 -11.96
CA GLN A 12 12.30 -1.27 -12.94
C GLN A 12 11.55 -0.55 -14.08
N LEU A 13 10.23 -0.74 -14.19
CA LEU A 13 9.40 -0.10 -15.21
C LEU A 13 8.99 1.33 -14.85
N PHE A 14 9.30 1.79 -13.64
CA PHE A 14 8.82 3.07 -13.10
C PHE A 14 9.98 4.00 -12.81
N GLU A 15 9.90 5.23 -13.34
CA GLU A 15 10.82 6.32 -13.00
C GLU A 15 10.41 7.01 -11.68
N LYS A 16 9.09 7.08 -11.41
CA LYS A 16 8.52 7.71 -10.23
C LYS A 16 7.20 7.07 -9.84
N ILE A 17 6.91 7.06 -8.54
CA ILE A 17 5.62 6.69 -7.96
C ILE A 17 5.10 7.89 -7.16
N GLU A 18 3.84 8.28 -7.37
CA GLU A 18 3.18 9.34 -6.62
C GLU A 18 2.02 8.76 -5.80
N GLY A 19 1.94 9.13 -4.52
CA GLY A 19 0.97 8.60 -3.57
C GLY A 19 1.58 7.61 -2.59
N ASP A 20 0.76 6.67 -2.10
CA ASP A 20 1.15 5.69 -1.09
C ASP A 20 1.49 4.32 -1.71
N TYR A 21 2.70 3.85 -1.44
CA TYR A 21 3.20 2.55 -1.86
C TYR A 21 2.27 1.38 -1.49
N PHE A 22 1.77 1.33 -0.25
CA PHE A 22 0.94 0.20 0.19
C PHE A 22 -0.41 0.18 -0.54
N THR A 23 -0.92 1.36 -0.89
CA THR A 23 -2.11 1.48 -1.73
C THR A 23 -1.89 0.88 -3.11
N VAL A 24 -0.70 1.05 -3.70
CA VAL A 24 -0.33 0.40 -4.99
C VAL A 24 -0.27 -1.12 -4.85
N LEU A 25 0.16 -1.63 -3.70
CA LEU A 25 0.14 -3.07 -3.38
C LEU A 25 -1.27 -3.61 -3.05
N GLY A 26 -2.29 -2.76 -3.07
CA GLY A 26 -3.69 -3.15 -2.88
C GLY A 26 -4.22 -3.02 -1.47
N LEU A 27 -3.45 -2.46 -0.52
CA LEU A 27 -3.90 -2.22 0.84
C LEU A 27 -3.42 -0.85 1.37
N PRO A 28 -4.30 0.15 1.56
CA PRO A 28 -3.90 1.44 2.12
C PRO A 28 -3.60 1.31 3.63
N LEU A 29 -2.40 0.84 3.96
CA LEU A 29 -2.04 0.36 5.30
C LEU A 29 -2.26 1.41 6.39
N LEU A 30 -1.86 2.65 6.14
CA LEU A 30 -2.02 3.73 7.13
C LEU A 30 -3.50 4.05 7.39
N ALA A 31 -4.32 4.08 6.34
CA ALA A 31 -5.77 4.26 6.47
C ALA A 31 -6.42 3.09 7.20
N LEU A 32 -6.01 1.85 6.88
CA LEU A 32 -6.49 0.65 7.57
C LEU A 32 -6.14 0.67 9.05
N LEU A 33 -4.89 0.94 9.41
CA LEU A 33 -4.45 1.00 10.81
C LEU A 33 -5.16 2.12 11.56
N SER A 34 -5.42 3.26 10.91
CA SER A 34 -6.25 4.32 11.49
C SER A 34 -7.67 3.82 11.77
N ALA A 35 -8.32 3.17 10.80
CA ALA A 35 -9.66 2.60 10.98
C ALA A 35 -9.71 1.55 12.08
N LEU A 36 -8.72 0.64 12.15
CA LEU A 36 -8.65 -0.38 13.20
C LEU A 36 -8.50 0.21 14.60
N ARG A 37 -7.72 1.29 14.76
CA ARG A 37 -7.63 2.02 16.04
C ARG A 37 -8.96 2.67 16.40
N THR A 38 -9.65 3.28 15.44
CA THR A 38 -10.99 3.86 15.66
C THR A 38 -12.02 2.82 16.09
N GLN A 39 -11.93 1.59 15.56
CA GLN A 39 -12.80 0.48 15.95
C GLN A 39 -12.37 -0.22 17.26
N GLY A 40 -11.29 0.23 17.90
CA GLY A 40 -10.74 -0.44 19.10
C GLY A 40 -10.15 -1.82 18.83
N ALA A 41 -9.99 -2.20 17.56
CA ALA A 41 -9.44 -3.50 17.14
C ALA A 41 -7.91 -3.53 17.20
N LEU A 42 -7.26 -2.37 17.34
CA LEU A 42 -5.82 -2.22 17.48
C LEU A 42 -5.51 -1.27 18.64
N ILE A 43 -4.74 -1.76 19.61
CA ILE A 43 -4.26 -0.96 20.75
C ILE A 43 -2.95 -0.31 20.31
N ALA A 44 -2.79 0.98 20.60
CA ALA A 44 -1.57 1.74 20.29
C ALA A 44 -0.39 1.29 21.16
#